data_AF-A0A7W5V411-F1
#
_entry.id   AF-A0A7W5V411-F1
#
_cell.length_a   1.000
_cell.length_b   1.000
_cell.length_c   1.000
_cell.angle_alpha   90.00
_cell.angle_beta   90.00
_cell.angle_gamma   90.00
#
_symmetry.space_group_name_H-M   'P 1'
#
loop_
_entity.id
_entity.type
_entity.pdbx_description
1 polymer ?
#
loop_
_entity_poly.entity_id
_entity_poly.type
_entity_poly.pdbx_seq_one_letter_code
_entity_poly.pdbx_strand_id
1 'polypeptide(L)'
;MTTSAPQREPGGVHDVLALLNDAEHYARASLDQRLAYLERRAQVLHWLVDALGEEGSRYLAQDAEDRALDVRQRAEALAANCGDPWPAPPTTTPRSL
;
A
#
# COMPACT_ATOMS: atom_id res chain seq x y z
N MET A 1 16.42 -16.68 -5.71
CA MET A 1 16.54 -16.66 -4.23
C MET A 1 16.08 -15.30 -3.77
N THR A 2 14.83 -15.17 -3.35
CA THR A 2 14.27 -13.90 -2.89
C THR A 2 14.24 -13.96 -1.37
N THR A 3 15.10 -13.17 -0.73
CA THR A 3 15.13 -13.01 0.72
C THR A 3 13.88 -12.24 1.13
N SER A 4 12.86 -12.94 1.63
CA SER A 4 11.76 -12.30 2.35
C SER A 4 12.34 -11.59 3.57
N ALA A 5 12.10 -10.29 3.69
CA ALA A 5 12.43 -9.52 4.89
C ALA A 5 11.79 -10.20 6.12
N PRO A 6 12.41 -10.14 7.31
CA PRO A 6 11.85 -10.73 8.50
C PRO A 6 10.49 -10.08 8.77
N GLN A 7 9.44 -10.86 8.58
CA GLN A 7 8.07 -10.49 8.90
C GLN A 7 8.05 -10.32 10.43
N ARG A 8 8.04 -9.06 10.89
CA ARG A 8 7.96 -8.76 12.31
C ARG A 8 6.57 -9.23 12.76
N GLU A 9 6.53 -10.20 13.66
CA GLU A 9 5.29 -10.69 14.26
C GLU A 9 4.59 -9.48 14.94
N PRO A 10 3.44 -9.01 14.41
CA PRO A 10 2.66 -8.00 15.09
C PRO A 10 2.03 -8.67 16.30
N GLY A 11 2.22 -8.08 17.48
CA GLY A 11 2.10 -8.90 18.69
C GLY A 11 1.79 -8.15 19.97
N GLY A 12 1.29 -6.91 19.90
CA GLY A 12 0.95 -6.24 21.14
C GLY A 12 0.21 -4.93 21.02
N VAL A 13 -0.20 -4.44 22.18
CA VAL A 13 -0.89 -3.16 22.39
C VAL A 13 -0.14 -1.99 21.75
N HIS A 14 1.20 -2.07 21.65
CA HIS A 14 2.01 -1.04 21.00
C HIS A 14 1.70 -0.90 19.50
N ASP A 15 1.51 -2.01 18.77
CA ASP A 15 1.21 -1.99 17.34
C ASP A 15 -0.20 -1.42 17.10
N VAL A 16 -1.14 -1.73 17.99
CA VAL A 16 -2.49 -1.15 17.98
C VAL A 16 -2.44 0.36 18.23
N LEU A 17 -1.67 0.83 19.21
CA LEU A 17 -1.52 2.25 19.52
C LEU A 17 -0.85 3.01 18.37
N ALA A 18 0.21 2.46 17.78
CA ALA A 18 0.86 3.02 16.61
C ALA A 18 -0.12 3.14 15.42
N LEU A 19 -0.94 2.10 15.20
CA LEU A 19 -1.96 2.11 14.16
C LEU A 19 -3.00 3.22 14.39
N LEU A 20 -3.50 3.38 15.61
CA LEU A 20 -4.47 4.41 15.95
C LEU A 20 -3.89 5.82 15.78
N ASN A 21 -2.61 6.01 16.13
CA ASN A 21 -1.92 7.28 15.95
C ASN A 21 -1.71 7.63 14.45
N ASP A 22 -1.39 6.63 13.63
CA ASP A 22 -1.23 6.80 12.19
C ASP A 22 -2.57 7.08 11.48
N ALA A 23 -3.70 6.62 12.04
CA ALA A 23 -5.03 6.75 11.42
C ALA A 23 -5.44 8.21 11.16
N GLU A 24 -5.05 9.15 12.03
CA GLU A 24 -5.30 10.60 11.87
C GLU A 24 -4.68 11.14 10.56
N HIS A 25 -3.58 10.55 10.11
CA HIS A 25 -2.82 11.02 8.97
C HIS A 25 -3.26 10.39 7.64
N TYR A 26 -4.08 9.34 7.69
CA TYR A 26 -4.43 8.52 6.53
C TYR A 26 -5.05 9.34 5.38
N ALA A 27 -5.99 10.24 5.68
CA ALA A 27 -6.70 11.01 4.66
C ALA A 27 -5.78 11.97 3.89
N ARG A 28 -4.72 12.45 4.52
CA ARG A 28 -3.74 13.39 3.93
C ARG A 28 -2.46 12.73 3.43
N ALA A 29 -2.31 11.42 3.66
CA ALA A 29 -1.12 10.67 3.29
C ALA A 29 -1.02 10.44 1.77
N SER A 30 0.22 10.32 1.28
CA SER A 30 0.53 9.87 -0.08
C SER A 30 0.07 8.43 -0.32
N LEU A 31 0.03 7.97 -1.58
CA LEU A 31 -0.38 6.60 -1.92
C LEU A 31 0.50 5.56 -1.22
N ASP A 32 1.83 5.73 -1.22
CA ASP A 32 2.76 4.80 -0.57
C ASP A 32 2.54 4.73 0.95
N GLN A 33 2.31 5.88 1.58
CA GLN A 33 2.03 5.95 3.01
C GLN A 33 0.68 5.31 3.35
N ARG A 34 -0.34 5.49 2.50
CA ARG A 34 -1.64 4.82 2.67
C ARG A 34 -1.51 3.31 2.51
N LEU A 35 -0.75 2.83 1.53
CA LEU A 35 -0.49 1.40 1.33
C LEU A 35 0.18 0.80 2.57
N ALA A 36 1.27 1.41 3.03
CA ALA A 36 2.00 0.95 4.20
C ALA A 36 1.15 0.95 5.48
N TYR A 37 0.26 1.93 5.64
CA TYR A 37 -0.70 1.96 6.75
C TYR A 37 -1.71 0.79 6.66
N LEU A 38 -2.28 0.55 5.48
CA LEU A 38 -3.29 -0.50 5.29
C LEU A 38 -2.71 -1.91 5.46
N GLU A 39 -1.48 -2.13 4.99
CA GLU A 39 -0.76 -3.40 5.20
C GLU A 39 -0.52 -3.65 6.70
N ARG A 40 -0.06 -2.62 7.44
CA ARG A 40 0.08 -2.72 8.91
C ARG A 40 -1.26 -2.95 9.61
N ARG A 41 -2.32 -2.27 9.15
CA ARG A 41 -3.68 -2.45 9.68
C ARG A 41 -4.17 -3.88 9.50
N ALA A 42 -4.02 -4.45 8.32
CA ALA A 42 -4.40 -5.84 8.04
C ALA A 42 -3.64 -6.81 8.97
N GLN A 43 -2.33 -6.60 9.13
CA GLN A 43 -1.52 -7.47 9.99
C GLN A 43 -1.94 -7.44 11.46
N VAL A 44 -2.23 -6.25 12.02
CA VAL A 44 -2.72 -6.10 13.39
C VAL A 44 -4.09 -6.74 13.56
N LEU A 45 -4.97 -6.60 12.57
CA LEU A 45 -6.31 -7.18 12.63
C LEU A 45 -6.28 -8.71 12.56
N HIS A 46 -5.41 -9.30 11.73
CA HIS A 46 -5.18 -10.75 11.72
C HIS A 46 -4.65 -11.26 13.05
N TRP A 47 -3.69 -10.55 13.65
CA TRP A 47 -3.23 -10.91 15.00
C TRP A 47 -4.37 -10.87 16.03
N LEU A 48 -5.26 -9.86 15.97
CA LEU A 48 -6.43 -9.79 16.84
C LEU A 48 -7.44 -10.91 16.57
N VAL A 49 -7.63 -11.33 15.31
CA VAL A 49 -8.43 -12.51 14.96
C VAL A 49 -7.85 -13.75 15.61
N ASP A 50 -6.54 -13.97 15.51
CA ASP A 50 -5.87 -15.13 16.06
C ASP A 50 -5.89 -15.13 17.59
N ALA A 51 -5.75 -13.95 18.21
CA ALA A 51 -5.70 -13.80 19.66
C ALA A 51 -7.09 -13.85 20.33
N LEU A 52 -8.13 -13.30 19.69
CA LEU A 52 -9.47 -13.13 20.29
C LEU A 52 -10.53 -14.04 19.66
N GLY A 53 -10.27 -14.62 18.49
CA GLY A 53 -11.23 -15.46 17.78
C GLY A 53 -12.48 -14.73 17.28
N GLU A 54 -12.46 -13.39 17.23
CA GLU A 54 -13.64 -12.60 16.89
C GLU A 54 -13.86 -12.47 15.37
N GLU A 55 -15.05 -12.86 14.92
CA GLU A 55 -15.47 -12.79 13.51
C GLU A 55 -15.49 -11.35 12.96
N GLY A 56 -15.80 -10.36 13.80
CA GLY A 56 -15.75 -8.94 13.42
C GLY A 56 -14.35 -8.46 13.03
N SER A 57 -13.32 -9.02 13.66
CA SER A 57 -11.92 -8.70 13.35
C SER A 57 -11.51 -9.27 11.99
N ARG A 58 -12.11 -10.39 11.53
CA ARG A 58 -11.86 -10.95 10.19
C ARG A 58 -12.40 -10.05 9.09
N TYR A 59 -13.63 -9.55 9.25
CA TYR A 59 -14.20 -8.61 8.30
C TYR A 59 -13.34 -7.36 8.15
N LEU A 60 -12.87 -6.81 9.27
CA LEU A 60 -12.01 -5.63 9.26
C LEU A 60 -10.64 -5.91 8.64
N ALA A 61 -10.07 -7.10 8.85
CA ALA A 61 -8.81 -7.51 8.22
C ALA A 61 -8.97 -7.57 6.70
N GLN A 62 -10.04 -8.21 6.21
CA GLN A 62 -10.34 -8.28 4.79
C GLN A 62 -10.55 -6.89 4.17
N ASP A 63 -11.30 -6.01 4.82
CA ASP A 63 -11.47 -4.62 4.38
C ASP A 63 -10.13 -3.88 4.26
N ALA A 64 -9.20 -4.12 5.19
CA ALA A 64 -7.87 -3.52 5.13
C ALA A 64 -7.07 -4.02 3.93
N GLU A 65 -7.13 -5.32 3.63
CA GLU A 65 -6.46 -5.93 2.47
C GLU A 65 -7.03 -5.43 1.15
N ASP A 66 -8.36 -5.39 1.02
CA ASP A 66 -9.03 -4.94 -0.20
C ASP A 66 -8.66 -3.48 -0.53
N ARG A 67 -8.61 -2.64 0.51
CA ARG A 67 -8.18 -1.25 0.37
C ARG A 67 -6.68 -1.14 0.04
N ALA A 68 -5.83 -2.01 0.60
CA ALA A 68 -4.41 -2.03 0.28
C ALA A 68 -4.21 -2.38 -1.20
N LEU A 69 -4.97 -3.34 -1.72
CA LEU A 69 -4.94 -3.73 -3.12
C LEU A 69 -5.35 -2.58 -4.05
N ASP A 70 -6.45 -1.88 -3.75
CA ASP A 70 -6.89 -0.70 -4.52
C ASP A 70 -5.81 0.40 -4.54
N VAL A 71 -5.20 0.70 -3.38
CA VAL A 71 -4.13 1.72 -3.32
C VAL A 71 -2.90 1.29 -4.12
N ARG A 72 -2.51 0.01 -4.05
CA ARG A 72 -1.39 -0.53 -4.84
C ARG A 72 -1.65 -0.39 -6.33
N GLN A 73 -2.82 -0.78 -6.81
CA GLN A 73 -3.20 -0.65 -8.22
C GLN A 73 -3.19 0.81 -8.68
N ARG A 74 -3.64 1.74 -7.84
CA ARG A 74 -3.57 3.19 -8.15
C ARG A 74 -2.14 3.70 -8.20
N ALA A 75 -1.28 3.26 -7.29
CA ALA A 75 0.13 3.63 -7.27
C ALA A 75 0.85 3.10 -8.53
N GLU A 76 0.59 1.86 -8.93
CA GLU A 76 1.11 1.25 -10.15
C GLU A 76 0.63 2.00 -11.40
N ALA A 77 -0.66 2.32 -11.49
CA ALA A 77 -1.21 3.10 -12.60
C ALA A 77 -0.59 4.50 -12.70
N LEU A 78 -0.37 5.16 -11.56
CA LEU A 78 0.32 6.45 -11.52
C LEU A 78 1.77 6.32 -12.01
N ALA A 79 2.50 5.30 -11.53
CA ALA A 79 3.87 5.04 -11.95
C ALA A 79 3.97 4.77 -13.46
N ALA A 80 3.02 4.04 -14.03
CA ALA A 80 2.94 3.80 -15.48
C ALA A 80 2.73 5.10 -16.27
N ASN A 81 1.84 5.99 -15.80
CA ASN A 81 1.57 7.27 -16.45
C ASN A 81 2.73 8.27 -16.33
N CYS A 82 3.49 8.24 -15.23
CA CYS A 82 4.67 9.07 -15.06
C CYS A 82 5.90 8.52 -15.79
N GLY A 83 5.88 7.25 -16.20
CA GLY A 83 6.93 6.58 -16.94
C GLY A 83 6.87 6.80 -18.45
N ASP A 84 5.86 7.49 -18.98
CA ASP A 84 5.71 7.73 -20.42
C ASP A 84 6.77 8.76 -20.88
N PRO A 85 7.79 8.37 -21.66
CA PRO A 85 8.78 9.31 -22.13
C PRO A 85 8.12 10.29 -23.10
N TRP A 86 8.38 11.58 -22.90
CA TRP A 86 7.96 12.65 -23.80
C TRP A 86 8.22 12.24 -25.26
N PRO A 87 7.24 12.37 -26.19
CA PRO A 87 7.45 11.97 -27.57
C PRO A 87 8.65 12.74 -28.12
N ALA A 88 9.66 12.00 -28.59
CA ALA A 88 10.84 12.60 -29.19
C ALA A 88 10.42 13.57 -30.31
N PRO A 89 10.99 14.78 -30.38
CA PRO A 89 10.63 15.74 -31.41
C PRO A 89 10.86 15.11 -32.79
N PRO A 90 9.96 15.33 -33.77
CA PRO A 90 10.08 14.70 -35.08
C PRO A 90 11.39 15.10 -35.72
N THR A 91 12.26 14.12 -35.98
CA THR A 91 13.46 14.30 -36.79
C THR A 91 13.01 14.70 -38.19
N THR A 92 13.03 16.00 -38.45
CA THR A 92 12.82 16.54 -39.80
C THR A 92 14.09 16.23 -40.57
N THR A 93 14.10 15.12 -41.31
CA THR A 93 15.13 14.83 -42.30
C THR A 93 15.08 15.93 -43.36
N PRO A 94 16.13 16.75 -43.55
CA PRO A 94 16.14 17.68 -44.67
C PRO A 94 16.18 16.86 -45.96
N ARG A 95 15.14 17.03 -46.78
CA ARG A 95 15.08 16.50 -48.14
C ARG A 95 16.14 17.23 -48.97
N SER A 96 17.26 16.57 -49.22
CA SER A 96 18.24 17.07 -50.18
C SER A 96 17.62 17.13 -51.58
N LEU A 97 17.92 18.24 -52.25
CA LEU A 97 17.43 18.68 -53.56
C LEU A 97 17.65 17.67 -54.68
#